data_AF-A0A940RRJ7-F1
#
_entry.id   AF-A0A940RRJ7-F1
#
_cell.length_a   1.000
_cell.length_b   1.000
_cell.length_c   1.000
_cell.angle_alpha   90.00
_cell.angle_beta   90.00
_cell.angle_gamma   90.00
#
_symmetry.space_group_name_H-M   'P 1'
#
loop_
_entity.id
_entity.type
_entity.pdbx_description
1 polymer ?
#
loop_
_entity_poly.entity_id
_entity_poly.type
_entity_poly.pdbx_seq_one_letter_code
_entity_poly.pdbx_strand_id
1 'polypeptide(L)'
;MVGLIVWLVIGGVVGWLASIVMRTDAQQGVLLNIVVGIVGAMIGGWLLSSGDINDGVVTVQTFVVSLFGAIILLGIVNLFRRGALR
;
A
#
# COMPACT_ATOMS: atom_id res chain seq x y z
N MET A 1 -10.82 -16.36 -6.50
CA MET A 1 -11.19 -14.93 -6.66
C MET A 1 -11.53 -14.38 -5.29
N VAL A 2 -10.75 -13.41 -4.80
CA VAL A 2 -11.12 -12.62 -3.62
C VAL A 2 -12.33 -11.77 -3.97
N GLY A 3 -13.32 -11.71 -3.08
CA GLY A 3 -14.44 -10.81 -3.24
C GLY A 3 -13.94 -9.36 -3.27
N LEU A 4 -14.57 -8.52 -4.10
CA LEU A 4 -14.23 -7.09 -4.23
C LEU A 4 -14.12 -6.40 -2.86
N ILE A 5 -15.02 -6.73 -1.94
CA ILE A 5 -15.03 -6.19 -0.56
C ILE A 5 -13.75 -6.58 0.19
N VAL A 6 -13.33 -7.85 0.11
CA VAL A 6 -12.13 -8.35 0.79
C VAL A 6 -10.87 -7.68 0.24
N TRP A 7 -10.79 -7.53 -1.08
CA TRP A 7 -9.67 -6.85 -1.73
C TRP A 7 -9.55 -5.38 -1.31
N LEU A 8 -10.66 -4.65 -1.28
CA LEU A 8 -10.69 -3.26 -0.81
C LEU A 8 -10.32 -3.12 0.67
N VAL A 9 -10.82 -4.03 1.52
CA VAL A 9 -10.51 -4.02 2.96
C VAL A 9 -9.02 -4.29 3.18
N ILE A 10 -8.45 -5.30 2.52
CA ILE A 10 -7.03 -5.65 2.67
C ILE A 10 -6.15 -4.54 2.10
N GLY A 11 -6.47 -4.01 0.93
CA GLY A 11 -5.79 -2.84 0.39
C GLY A 11 -5.82 -1.65 1.36
N GLY A 12 -6.99 -1.35 1.92
CA GLY A 12 -7.14 -0.31 2.94
C GLY A 12 -6.27 -0.53 4.18
N VAL A 13 -6.24 -1.77 4.71
CA VAL A 13 -5.42 -2.13 5.86
C VAL A 13 -3.93 -2.01 5.55
N VAL A 14 -3.49 -2.51 4.39
CA VAL A 14 -2.09 -2.43 3.96
C VAL A 14 -1.64 -0.98 3.80
N GLY A 15 -2.44 -0.15 3.12
CA GLY A 15 -2.10 1.26 2.93
C GLY A 15 -2.13 2.06 4.23
N TRP A 16 -3.06 1.74 5.15
CA TRP A 16 -3.09 2.35 6.48
C TRP A 16 -1.87 1.93 7.32
N LEU A 17 -1.47 0.66 7.30
CA LEU A 17 -0.25 0.24 7.99
C LEU A 17 0.99 0.94 7.40
N ALA A 18 1.06 1.09 6.08
CA ALA A 18 2.13 1.84 5.44
C ALA A 18 2.12 3.32 5.87
N SER A 19 0.94 3.94 6.01
CA SER A 19 0.81 5.31 6.48
C SER A 19 1.30 5.49 7.92
N ILE A 20 1.09 4.48 8.79
CA ILE A 20 1.59 4.47 10.17
C ILE A 20 3.11 4.44 10.19
N VAL A 21 3.68 3.52 9.41
CA VAL A 21 5.14 3.38 9.28
C VAL A 21 5.77 4.69 8.77
N MET A 22 5.11 5.36 7.83
CA MET A 22 5.56 6.62 7.26
C MET A 22 5.17 7.87 8.08
N ARG A 23 4.46 7.71 9.21
CA ARG A 23 3.93 8.80 10.05
C ARG A 23 3.11 9.82 9.26
N THR A 24 2.33 9.34 8.28
CA THR A 24 1.47 10.17 7.41
C THR A 24 -0.02 9.91 7.61
N ASP A 25 -0.41 9.14 8.61
CA ASP A 25 -1.81 8.75 8.88
C ASP A 25 -2.76 9.94 8.98
N ALA A 26 -2.33 11.01 9.66
CA ALA A 26 -3.15 12.19 9.85
C ALA A 26 -3.54 12.87 8.54
N GLN A 27 -2.80 12.61 7.45
CA GLN A 27 -3.06 13.14 6.11
C GLN A 27 -3.73 12.13 5.19
N GLN A 28 -3.70 10.84 5.55
CA GLN A 28 -4.23 9.76 4.72
C GLN A 28 -5.57 9.30 5.26
N GLY A 29 -6.65 9.81 4.65
CA GLY A 29 -8.00 9.28 4.90
C GLY A 29 -8.17 7.86 4.36
N VAL A 30 -9.28 7.20 4.71
CA VAL A 30 -9.57 5.80 4.33
C VAL A 30 -9.45 5.55 2.83
N LEU A 31 -9.94 6.47 2.01
CA LEU A 31 -9.91 6.32 0.55
C LEU A 31 -8.48 6.38 0.00
N LEU A 32 -7.62 7.24 0.57
CA LEU A 32 -6.21 7.30 0.21
C LEU A 32 -5.47 6.03 0.64
N ASN A 33 -5.75 5.50 1.83
CA ASN A 33 -5.16 4.25 2.30
C ASN A 33 -5.49 3.09 1.37
N ILE A 34 -6.74 2.98 0.91
CA ILE A 34 -7.14 1.94 -0.06
C ILE A 34 -6.35 2.08 -1.37
N VAL A 35 -6.28 3.30 -1.92
CA VAL A 35 -5.55 3.56 -3.18
C VAL A 35 -4.06 3.25 -3.02
N VAL A 36 -3.44 3.74 -1.94
CA VAL A 36 -2.03 3.50 -1.62
C VAL A 36 -1.75 2.02 -1.45
N GLY A 37 -2.63 1.28 -0.77
CA GLY A 37 -2.47 -0.16 -0.58
C GLY A 37 -2.57 -0.94 -1.88
N ILE A 38 -3.52 -0.61 -2.76
CA ILE A 38 -3.68 -1.30 -4.06
C ILE A 38 -2.51 -0.98 -4.99
N VAL A 39 -2.18 0.31 -5.17
CA VAL A 39 -1.09 0.73 -6.05
C VAL A 39 0.27 0.28 -5.49
N GLY A 40 0.42 0.38 -4.17
CA GLY A 40 1.59 -0.12 -3.46
C GLY A 40 1.77 -1.62 -3.61
N ALA A 41 0.69 -2.40 -3.56
CA ALA A 41 0.73 -3.83 -3.82
C ALA A 41 1.28 -4.16 -5.21
N MET A 42 0.79 -3.47 -6.24
CA MET A 42 1.27 -3.66 -7.62
C MET A 42 2.77 -3.37 -7.74
N ILE A 43 3.24 -2.30 -7.09
CA ILE A 43 4.65 -1.92 -7.08
C ILE A 43 5.48 -2.98 -6.36
N GLY A 44 5.02 -3.46 -5.19
CA GLY A 44 5.71 -4.47 -4.41
C GLY A 44 5.82 -5.81 -5.14
N GLY A 45 4.72 -6.26 -5.75
CA GLY A 45 4.69 -7.49 -6.52
C GLY A 45 5.61 -7.45 -7.73
N TRP A 46 5.60 -6.33 -8.45
CA TRP A 46 6.51 -6.10 -9.58
C TRP A 46 7.99 -6.06 -9.14
N LEU A 47 8.30 -5.34 -8.06
CA LEU A 47 9.69 -5.17 -7.58
C LEU A 47 10.30 -6.48 -7.09
N LEU A 48 9.52 -7.28 -6.36
CA LEU A 48 9.97 -8.54 -5.77
C LEU A 48 9.77 -9.74 -6.70
N SER A 49 9.21 -9.52 -7.90
CA SER A 49 8.82 -10.59 -8.86
C SER A 49 8.04 -11.72 -8.17
N SER A 50 7.23 -11.34 -7.17
CA SER A 50 6.47 -12.22 -6.30
C SER A 50 5.02 -11.81 -6.33
N GLY A 51 4.09 -12.75 -6.11
CA GLY A 51 2.67 -12.41 -6.07
C GLY A 51 2.33 -11.35 -5.02
N ASP A 52 1.28 -10.60 -5.27
CA ASP A 52 0.77 -9.53 -4.38
C ASP A 52 -0.69 -9.81 -3.95
N ILE A 53 -1.30 -8.88 -3.21
CA ILE A 53 -2.70 -9.01 -2.79
C ILE A 53 -3.71 -8.85 -3.95
N ASN A 54 -3.27 -8.36 -5.13
CA ASN A 54 -4.12 -8.17 -6.31
C ASN A 54 -4.31 -9.47 -7.09
N ASP A 55 -3.39 -10.42 -7.00
CA ASP A 55 -3.52 -11.76 -7.57
C ASP A 55 -4.65 -12.59 -6.91
N GLY A 56 -5.23 -12.06 -5.83
CA GLY A 56 -6.36 -12.65 -5.14
C GLY A 56 -6.00 -13.82 -4.23
N VAL A 57 -4.72 -13.96 -3.90
CA VAL A 57 -4.21 -14.87 -2.89
C VAL A 57 -3.69 -14.04 -1.72
N VAL A 58 -4.44 -14.02 -0.62
CA VAL A 58 -4.08 -13.28 0.59
C VAL A 58 -3.31 -14.22 1.50
N THR A 59 -2.00 -14.04 1.57
CA THR A 59 -1.10 -14.80 2.43
C THR A 59 -0.19 -13.82 3.16
N VAL A 60 0.52 -14.30 4.19
CA VAL A 60 1.51 -13.48 4.91
C VAL A 60 2.55 -12.92 3.94
N GLN A 61 2.99 -13.70 2.96
CA GLN A 61 3.95 -13.25 1.96
C GLN A 61 3.39 -12.12 1.09
N THR A 62 2.23 -12.33 0.45
CA THR A 62 1.62 -11.32 -0.44
C THR A 62 1.25 -10.04 0.32
N PHE A 63 0.88 -10.16 1.60
CA PHE A 63 0.64 -9.02 2.48
C PHE A 63 1.93 -8.23 2.77
N VAL A 64 3.02 -8.90 3.11
CA VAL A 64 4.32 -8.27 3.39
C VAL A 64 4.88 -7.58 2.14
N VAL A 65 4.82 -8.25 0.99
CA VAL A 65 5.19 -7.70 -0.32
C VAL A 65 4.41 -6.42 -0.60
N SER A 66 3.10 -6.45 -0.37
CA SER A 66 2.22 -5.32 -0.63
C SER A 66 2.45 -4.15 0.33
N LEU A 67 2.71 -4.44 1.61
CA LEU A 67 3.10 -3.45 2.60
C LEU A 67 4.43 -2.79 2.22
N PHE A 68 5.41 -3.58 1.77
CA PHE A 68 6.69 -3.05 1.30
C PHE A 68 6.53 -2.09 0.13
N GLY A 69 5.74 -2.48 -0.89
CA GLY A 69 5.47 -1.62 -2.03
C GLY A 69 4.69 -0.36 -1.66
N ALA A 70 3.73 -0.44 -0.74
CA ALA A 70 3.01 0.72 -0.22
C ALA A 70 3.91 1.69 0.57
N ILE A 71 4.83 1.17 1.38
CA ILE A 71 5.84 1.97 2.08
C ILE A 71 6.73 2.69 1.05
N ILE A 72 7.22 1.98 0.03
CA ILE A 72 8.05 2.59 -1.03
C ILE A 72 7.28 3.70 -1.75
N LEU A 73 6.03 3.43 -2.16
CA LEU A 73 5.17 4.41 -2.82
C LEU A 73 5.00 5.67 -1.97
N LEU A 74 4.66 5.52 -0.68
CA LEU A 74 4.53 6.64 0.22
C LEU A 74 5.85 7.36 0.47
N GLY A 75 6.97 6.64 0.54
CA GLY A 75 8.30 7.23 0.64
C GLY A 75 8.59 8.17 -0.53
N ILE A 76 8.30 7.73 -1.75
CA ILE A 76 8.44 8.54 -2.98
C ILE A 76 7.50 9.74 -2.94
N VAL A 77 6.21 9.53 -2.65
CA VAL A 77 5.21 10.60 -2.57
C VAL A 77 5.61 11.64 -1.51
N ASN A 78 6.09 11.19 -0.36
CA ASN A 78 6.53 12.06 0.74
C ASN A 78 7.81 12.81 0.40
N LEU A 79 8.73 12.23 -0.36
CA LEU A 79 9.92 12.92 -0.84
C LEU A 79 9.53 14.13 -1.71
N PHE A 80 8.62 13.94 -2.66
CA PHE A 80 8.11 15.03 -3.50
C PHE A 80 7.27 16.04 -2.71
N ARG A 81 6.46 15.59 -1.74
CA ARG A 81 5.66 16.50 -0.89
C ARG A 81 6.52 17.31 0.08
N ARG A 82 7.61 16.73 0.62
CA ARG A 82 8.55 17.43 1.50
C ARG A 82 9.40 18.45 0.73
N GLY A 83 9.76 18.17 -0.53
CA GLY A 83 10.38 19.18 -1.40
C GLY A 83 9.48 20.39 -1.71
N ALA A 84 8.17 20.27 -1.50
CA ALA A 84 7.20 21.35 -1.66
C ALA A 84 6.91 22.14 -0.37
N LEU A 85 7.39 21.67 0.79
CA LEU A 85 7.37 22.44 2.04
C LEU A 85 8.75 23.11 2.18
N ARG A 86 8.73 24.42 1.91
CA ARG A 86 9.83 25.37 2.06
C ARG A 86 10.67 25.17 3.31
#